data_AF-A0AAD7S2U7-F1
#
_entry.id   AF-A0AAD7S2U7-F1
#
_cell.length_a   1.000
_cell.length_b   1.000
_cell.length_c   1.000
_cell.angle_alpha   90.00
_cell.angle_beta   90.00
_cell.angle_gamma   90.00
#
_symmetry.space_group_name_H-M   'P 1'
#
loop_
_entity.id
_entity.type
_entity.pdbx_description
1 polymer ?
#
loop_
_entity_poly.entity_id
_entity_poly.type
_entity_poly.pdbx_seq_one_letter_code
_entity_poly.pdbx_strand_id
1 'polypeptide(L)'
;MLDSACCRQDEDTFGRIGDRGPRRVAARDTAFRSGDGALYRAARAELKGGIKNAKADYKKRIEDHLSSNNPRQVWQGIQNITNYRGCVVTTGNPGVSLAEELNSFFARRDAAPSHTLIPHQPRHPRTHSNGA
;
A
#
# COMPACT_ATOMS: atom_id res chain seq x y z
N MET A 1 16.00 18.71 -18.10
CA MET A 1 14.90 17.94 -18.71
C MET A 1 14.85 16.59 -18.03
N LEU A 2 14.05 16.41 -16.97
CA LEU A 2 13.85 15.11 -16.34
C LEU A 2 12.36 14.88 -16.13
N ASP A 3 11.93 13.75 -16.69
CA ASP A 3 10.65 13.06 -16.73
C ASP A 3 9.43 13.63 -15.97
N SER A 4 8.54 14.27 -16.73
CA SER A 4 7.12 14.44 -16.40
C SER A 4 6.29 13.15 -16.57
N ALA A 5 6.90 11.97 -16.56
CA ALA A 5 6.23 10.71 -16.92
C ALA A 5 5.61 9.94 -15.73
N CYS A 6 5.91 10.32 -14.47
CA CYS A 6 5.45 9.55 -13.30
C CYS A 6 3.94 9.61 -13.01
N CYS A 7 3.16 10.47 -13.69
CA CYS A 7 1.74 10.68 -13.35
C CYS A 7 0.74 10.17 -14.39
N ARG A 8 1.16 9.34 -15.37
CA ARG A 8 0.28 8.99 -16.49
C ARG A 8 0.15 7.49 -16.70
N GLN A 9 -0.41 6.79 -15.71
CA GLN A 9 -0.94 5.43 -15.84
C GLN A 9 -1.99 5.24 -14.74
N ASP A 10 -3.23 5.70 -14.98
CA ASP A 10 -4.47 5.02 -14.56
C ASP A 10 -5.77 5.82 -14.89
N GLU A 11 -5.76 6.68 -15.91
CA GLU A 11 -6.99 7.38 -16.35
C GLU A 11 -8.02 6.44 -17.01
N ASP A 12 -7.69 5.17 -17.25
CA ASP A 12 -8.59 4.23 -17.95
C ASP A 12 -9.47 3.39 -17.02
N THR A 13 -9.20 3.33 -15.72
CA THR A 13 -9.87 2.38 -14.84
C THR A 13 -11.09 2.96 -14.11
N PHE A 14 -11.27 4.28 -14.22
CA PHE A 14 -12.42 5.04 -13.71
C PHE A 14 -13.51 5.29 -14.77
N GLY A 15 -13.17 5.16 -16.06
CA GLY A 15 -13.98 5.62 -17.19
C GLY A 15 -15.35 4.95 -17.37
N ARG A 16 -15.57 3.72 -16.86
CA ARG A 16 -16.87 3.04 -17.07
C ARG A 16 -17.90 3.21 -15.93
N ILE A 17 -17.46 3.57 -14.72
CA ILE A 17 -18.37 3.77 -13.58
C ILE A 17 -18.77 5.25 -13.46
N GLY A 18 -17.89 6.17 -13.91
CA GLY A 18 -18.10 7.61 -13.87
C GLY A 18 -19.21 8.14 -14.78
N ASP A 19 -19.49 7.52 -15.93
CA ASP A 19 -20.33 8.15 -16.97
C ASP A 19 -21.84 8.16 -16.69
N ARG A 20 -22.29 7.36 -15.71
CA ARG A 20 -23.71 7.30 -15.32
C ARG A 20 -24.04 8.08 -14.05
N GLY A 21 -23.03 8.41 -13.24
CA GLY A 21 -23.21 9.23 -12.04
C GLY A 21 -23.78 10.63 -12.36
N PRO A 22 -23.11 11.42 -13.21
CA PRO A 22 -23.57 12.75 -13.61
C PRO A 22 -24.96 12.73 -14.25
N ARG A 23 -25.28 11.70 -15.05
CA ARG A 23 -26.60 11.54 -15.68
C ARG A 23 -27.73 11.37 -14.66
N ARG A 24 -27.55 10.52 -13.64
CA ARG A 24 -28.58 10.30 -12.59
C ARG A 24 -28.78 11.53 -11.70
N VAL A 25 -27.70 12.27 -11.45
CA VAL A 25 -27.77 13.56 -10.71
C VAL A 25 -28.53 14.60 -11.53
N ALA A 26 -28.18 14.76 -12.81
CA ALA A 26 -28.88 15.68 -13.71
C ALA A 26 -30.37 15.34 -13.85
N ALA A 27 -30.73 14.06 -13.98
CA ALA A 27 -32.13 13.62 -14.07
C ALA A 27 -32.93 13.98 -12.81
N ARG A 28 -32.35 13.81 -11.61
CA ARG A 28 -32.96 14.24 -10.35
C ARG A 28 -33.17 15.76 -10.32
N ASP A 29 -32.17 16.52 -10.74
CA ASP A 29 -32.22 17.99 -10.68
C ASP A 29 -33.21 18.58 -11.70
N THR A 30 -33.37 17.94 -12.85
CA THR A 30 -34.43 18.27 -13.81
C THR A 30 -35.81 17.94 -13.23
N ALA A 31 -35.99 16.76 -12.62
CA ALA A 31 -37.26 16.40 -12.00
C ALA A 31 -37.62 17.34 -10.84
N PHE A 32 -36.64 17.75 -10.02
CA PHE A 32 -36.85 18.74 -8.96
C PHE A 32 -37.32 20.09 -9.52
N ARG A 33 -36.68 20.58 -10.59
CA ARG A 33 -37.07 21.83 -11.25
C ARG A 33 -38.43 21.76 -11.94
N SER A 34 -38.88 20.57 -12.36
CA SER A 34 -40.19 20.39 -12.98
C SER A 34 -41.37 20.46 -12.00
N GLY A 35 -41.12 20.35 -10.69
CA GLY A 35 -42.18 20.31 -9.68
C GLY A 35 -42.97 18.99 -9.60
N ASP A 36 -42.71 18.03 -10.50
CA ASP A 36 -43.33 16.71 -10.46
C ASP A 36 -42.74 15.86 -9.33
N GLY A 37 -43.55 15.69 -8.28
CA GLY A 37 -43.19 14.90 -7.11
C GLY A 37 -42.94 13.42 -7.42
N ALA A 38 -43.71 12.82 -8.33
CA ALA A 38 -43.57 11.39 -8.66
C ALA A 38 -42.28 11.13 -9.44
N LEU A 39 -41.99 11.96 -10.45
CA LEU A 39 -40.74 11.89 -11.21
C LEU A 39 -39.53 12.14 -10.31
N TYR A 40 -39.61 13.10 -9.39
CA TYR A 40 -38.52 13.35 -8.44
C TYR A 40 -38.26 12.15 -7.52
N ARG A 41 -39.32 11.50 -7.00
CA ARG A 41 -39.16 10.31 -6.15
C ARG A 41 -38.53 9.15 -6.90
N ALA A 42 -38.95 8.91 -8.15
CA ALA A 42 -38.36 7.90 -9.01
C ALA A 42 -36.88 8.20 -9.30
N ALA A 43 -36.55 9.41 -9.75
CA ALA A 43 -35.18 9.82 -10.03
C ALA A 43 -34.27 9.72 -8.80
N ARG A 44 -34.79 10.03 -7.60
CA ARG A 44 -34.06 9.88 -6.33
C ARG A 44 -33.81 8.40 -5.98
N ALA A 45 -34.78 7.52 -6.20
CA ALA A 45 -34.62 6.09 -5.99
C ALA A 45 -33.56 5.52 -6.94
N GLU A 46 -33.62 5.90 -8.21
CA GLU A 46 -32.63 5.54 -9.24
C GLU A 46 -31.22 6.04 -8.93
N LEU A 47 -31.07 7.27 -8.43
CA LEU A 47 -29.78 7.78 -8.00
C LEU A 47 -29.22 6.96 -6.82
N LYS A 48 -30.05 6.69 -5.81
CA LYS A 48 -29.65 5.90 -4.64
C LYS A 48 -29.25 4.47 -5.04
N GLY A 49 -30.01 3.83 -5.92
CA GLY A 49 -29.70 2.52 -6.48
C GLY A 49 -28.38 2.53 -7.26
N GLY A 50 -28.19 3.54 -8.12
CA GLY A 50 -26.96 3.71 -8.89
C GLY A 50 -25.72 3.85 -8.00
N ILE A 51 -25.79 4.64 -6.92
CA ILE A 51 -24.67 4.80 -5.97
C ILE A 51 -24.36 3.48 -5.25
N LYS A 52 -25.40 2.75 -4.82
CA LYS A 52 -25.21 1.44 -4.16
C LYS A 52 -24.53 0.45 -5.07
N ASN A 53 -24.99 0.35 -6.33
CA ASN A 53 -24.42 -0.56 -7.31
C ASN A 53 -22.97 -0.18 -7.63
N ALA A 54 -22.68 1.10 -7.85
CA ALA A 54 -21.32 1.56 -8.09
C ALA A 54 -20.38 1.24 -6.92
N LYS A 55 -20.83 1.37 -5.67
CA LYS A 55 -20.05 0.97 -4.50
C LYS A 55 -19.84 -0.54 -4.42
N ALA A 56 -20.85 -1.34 -4.74
CA ALA A 56 -20.75 -2.79 -4.75
C ALA A 56 -19.78 -3.28 -5.84
N ASP A 57 -19.87 -2.70 -7.04
CA ASP A 57 -18.97 -3.00 -8.15
C ASP A 57 -17.52 -2.65 -7.81
N TYR A 58 -17.30 -1.48 -7.20
CA TYR A 58 -15.97 -1.08 -6.73
C TYR A 58 -15.44 -2.04 -5.66
N LYS A 59 -16.26 -2.38 -4.66
CA LYS A 59 -15.91 -3.34 -3.62
C LYS A 59 -15.49 -4.68 -4.21
N LYS A 60 -16.30 -5.24 -5.13
CA LYS A 60 -16.01 -6.50 -5.81
C LYS A 60 -14.66 -6.45 -6.50
N ARG A 61 -14.39 -5.39 -7.27
CA ARG A 61 -13.10 -5.21 -7.95
C ARG A 61 -11.91 -5.20 -6.99
N ILE A 62 -12.03 -4.59 -5.81
CA ILE A 62 -10.96 -4.59 -4.81
C ILE A 62 -10.78 -5.99 -4.20
N GLU A 63 -11.87 -6.69 -3.87
CA GLU A 63 -11.83 -8.06 -3.35
C GLU A 63 -11.23 -9.05 -4.36
N ASP A 64 -11.48 -8.86 -5.66
CA ASP A 64 -10.90 -9.66 -6.75
C ASP A 64 -9.37 -9.55 -6.77
N HIS A 65 -8.81 -8.35 -6.55
CA HIS A 65 -7.36 -8.15 -6.46
C HIS A 65 -6.74 -8.89 -5.27
N LEU A 66 -7.42 -8.88 -4.12
CA LEU A 66 -6.93 -9.48 -2.86
C LEU A 66 -7.07 -11.00 -2.82
N SER A 67 -8.03 -11.54 -3.57
CA SER A 67 -8.30 -12.98 -3.63
C SER A 67 -7.42 -13.70 -4.66
N SER A 68 -6.66 -12.95 -5.47
CA SER A 68 -5.74 -13.50 -6.46
C SER A 68 -4.49 -14.10 -5.81
N ASN A 69 -3.94 -15.18 -6.38
CA ASN A 69 -2.61 -15.71 -5.99
C ASN A 69 -1.45 -14.90 -6.63
N ASN A 70 -1.73 -13.70 -7.13
CA ASN A 70 -0.74 -12.86 -7.78
C ASN A 70 -0.35 -11.71 -6.84
N PRO A 71 0.88 -11.68 -6.29
CA PRO A 71 1.30 -10.66 -5.34
C PRO A 71 1.25 -9.24 -5.92
N ARG A 72 1.43 -9.08 -7.24
CA ARG A 72 1.31 -7.79 -7.92
C ARG A 72 -0.13 -7.28 -7.90
N GLN A 73 -1.12 -8.15 -8.11
CA GLN A 73 -2.53 -7.76 -8.07
C GLN A 73 -2.98 -7.43 -6.65
N VAL A 74 -2.55 -8.23 -5.65
CA VAL A 74 -2.79 -7.92 -4.24
C VAL A 74 -2.21 -6.54 -3.89
N TRP A 75 -0.98 -6.26 -4.33
CA TRP A 75 -0.35 -4.96 -4.11
C TRP A 75 -1.13 -3.82 -4.77
N GLN A 76 -1.60 -3.99 -6.01
CA GLN A 76 -2.47 -3.01 -6.67
C GLN A 76 -3.78 -2.77 -5.87
N GLY A 77 -4.38 -3.81 -5.32
CA GLY A 77 -5.54 -3.70 -4.42
C GLY A 77 -5.24 -2.85 -3.18
N ILE A 78 -4.09 -3.08 -2.53
CA ILE A 78 -3.62 -2.29 -1.37
C ILE A 78 -3.38 -0.84 -1.76
N GLN A 79 -2.75 -0.59 -2.92
CA GLN A 79 -2.54 0.76 -3.44
C GLN A 79 -3.86 1.50 -3.66
N ASN A 80 -4.86 0.82 -4.22
CA ASN A 80 -6.19 1.38 -4.46
C ASN A 80 -6.93 1.72 -3.16
N ILE A 81 -6.81 0.89 -2.12
CA ILE A 81 -7.42 1.16 -0.80
C ILE A 81 -6.74 2.34 -0.11
N THR A 82 -5.42 2.42 -0.18
CA THR A 82 -4.61 3.43 0.52
C THR A 82 -4.43 4.73 -0.28
N ASN A 83 -4.90 4.76 -1.53
CA ASN A 83 -4.59 5.81 -2.51
C ASN A 83 -3.05 6.02 -2.66
N TYR A 84 -2.28 4.95 -2.51
CA TYR A 84 -0.83 5.00 -2.60
C TYR A 84 -0.39 5.04 -4.07
N ARG A 85 0.03 6.22 -4.53
CA ARG A 85 0.45 6.46 -5.93
C ARG A 85 1.92 6.12 -6.22
N GLY A 86 2.60 5.48 -5.26
CA GLY A 86 4.04 5.28 -5.34
C GLY A 86 4.78 6.59 -5.08
N CYS A 87 5.82 6.51 -4.28
CA CYS A 87 6.98 7.37 -4.53
C CYS A 87 7.94 6.47 -5.28
N VAL A 88 8.43 6.87 -6.45
CA VAL A 88 9.70 6.31 -6.93
C VAL A 88 10.70 6.79 -5.90
N VAL A 89 10.95 5.97 -4.88
CA VAL A 89 12.12 6.15 -4.05
C VAL A 89 13.25 5.90 -5.03
N THR A 90 13.83 6.98 -5.56
CA THR A 90 15.12 6.93 -6.21
C THR A 90 16.00 6.23 -5.19
N THR A 91 16.25 4.94 -5.41
CA THR A 91 17.17 4.19 -4.58
C THR A 91 18.52 4.74 -5.02
N GLY A 92 18.87 5.91 -4.49
CA GLY A 92 20.20 6.46 -4.59
C GLY A 92 21.11 5.35 -4.13
N ASN A 93 22.00 4.92 -5.03
CA ASN A 93 22.82 3.72 -4.92
C ASN A 93 23.22 3.49 -3.44
N PRO A 94 22.54 2.57 -2.72
CA PRO A 94 22.74 2.45 -1.29
C PRO A 94 24.15 1.88 -1.14
N GLY A 95 25.07 2.73 -0.68
CA GLY A 95 26.47 2.36 -0.56
C GLY A 95 26.61 1.08 0.27
N VAL A 96 27.65 0.31 0.00
CA VAL A 96 27.96 -0.96 0.70
C VAL A 96 27.89 -0.80 2.23
N SER A 97 28.28 0.38 2.75
CA SER A 97 28.18 0.73 4.17
C SER A 97 26.76 0.73 4.73
N LEU A 98 25.77 1.18 3.95
CA LEU A 98 24.37 1.19 4.37
C LEU A 98 23.81 -0.23 4.47
N ALA A 99 24.23 -1.12 3.57
CA ALA A 99 23.85 -2.53 3.63
C ALA A 99 24.42 -3.21 4.89
N GLU A 100 25.68 -2.94 5.25
CA GLU A 100 26.29 -3.45 6.49
C GLU A 100 25.61 -2.91 7.76
N GLU A 101 25.22 -1.63 7.77
CA GLU A 101 24.48 -1.03 8.87
C GLU A 101 23.12 -1.72 9.06
N LEU A 102 22.37 -1.93 7.98
CA LEU A 102 21.07 -2.60 8.02
C LEU A 102 21.19 -4.06 8.46
N ASN A 103 22.18 -4.78 7.94
CA ASN A 103 22.46 -6.16 8.36
C ASN A 103 22.74 -6.23 9.87
N SER A 104 23.56 -5.32 10.40
CA SER A 104 23.86 -5.24 11.83
C SER A 104 22.61 -4.90 12.67
N PHE A 105 21.75 -4.01 12.17
CA PHE A 105 20.54 -3.59 12.84
C PHE A 105 19.50 -4.71 12.96
N PHE A 106 19.25 -5.45 11.87
CA PHE A 106 18.26 -6.53 11.86
C PHE A 106 18.78 -7.84 12.46
N ALA A 107 20.06 -8.17 12.32
CA ALA A 107 20.65 -9.36 12.93
C ALA A 107 20.62 -9.35 14.46
N ARG A 108 20.58 -8.16 15.09
CA ARG A 108 20.39 -8.00 16.54
C ARG A 108 19.10 -8.66 17.04
N ARG A 109 18.05 -8.72 16.22
CA ARG A 109 16.71 -9.13 16.65
C ARG A 109 16.57 -10.65 16.79
N ASP A 110 17.38 -11.41 16.06
CA ASP A 110 17.47 -12.87 16.14
C ASP A 110 18.70 -13.35 16.93
N ALA A 111 19.56 -12.43 17.36
CA ALA A 111 20.66 -12.75 18.26
C ALA A 111 20.08 -13.06 19.64
N ALA A 112 20.09 -14.35 20.00
CA ALA A 112 19.86 -14.78 21.36
C ALA A 112 20.71 -13.92 22.31
N PRO A 113 20.18 -13.50 23.48
CA PRO A 113 20.98 -12.74 24.42
C PRO A 113 22.21 -13.58 24.75
N SER A 114 23.38 -13.12 24.30
CA SER A 114 24.68 -13.61 24.77
C SER A 114 24.74 -13.30 26.25
N HIS A 115 24.17 -14.20 27.05
CA HIS A 115 24.30 -14.15 28.47
C HIS A 115 25.78 -14.21 28.81
N THR A 116 26.20 -13.14 29.48
CA THR A 116 27.26 -13.12 30.46
C THR A 116 28.68 -12.95 29.90
N LEU A 117 29.10 -11.67 29.94
CA LEU A 117 30.47 -11.26 30.23
C LEU A 117 31.08 -12.17 31.32
N ILE A 118 31.92 -13.13 30.95
CA ILE A 118 32.90 -13.69 31.88
C ILE A 118 34.15 -12.80 31.78
N PRO A 119 34.59 -12.13 32.86
CA PRO A 119 35.83 -11.37 32.87
C PRO A 119 37.00 -12.31 32.54
N HIS A 120 37.71 -11.98 31.48
CA HIS A 120 38.97 -12.62 31.11
C HIS A 120 39.99 -12.32 32.21
N GLN A 121 40.27 -13.31 33.06
CA GLN A 121 41.37 -13.25 34.03
C GLN A 121 42.73 -13.31 33.29
N PRO A 122 43.75 -12.53 33.71
CA PRO A 122 45.06 -12.57 33.09
C PRO A 122 45.78 -13.87 33.46
N ARG A 123 46.25 -14.61 32.45
CA ARG A 123 47.05 -15.82 32.66
C ARG A 123 48.41 -15.44 33.23
N HIS A 124 48.72 -15.93 34.44
CA HIS A 124 50.05 -15.80 35.04
C HIS A 124 51.05 -16.72 34.31
N PRO A 125 52.33 -16.32 34.16
CA PRO A 125 53.35 -17.18 33.57
C PRO A 125 53.72 -18.29 34.54
N ARG A 126 53.57 -19.55 34.13
CA ARG A 126 54.09 -20.71 34.88
C ARG A 126 55.58 -20.82 34.63
N THR A 127 56.37 -20.43 35.61
CA THR A 127 57.77 -20.81 35.73
C THR A 127 57.86 -22.25 36.21
N HIS A 128 58.49 -23.12 35.44
CA HIS A 128 59.01 -24.38 35.97
C HIS A 128 60.47 -24.51 35.54
N SER A 129 61.31 -24.48 36.56
CA SER A 129 62.75 -24.65 36.59
C SER A 129 63.18 -26.10 36.36
N ASN A 130 64.42 -26.23 35.87
CA ASN A 130 65.19 -27.43 35.56
C ASN A 130 65.34 -28.49 36.67
N GLY A 131 65.75 -29.69 36.24
CA GLY A 131 66.50 -30.71 37.02
C GLY A 131 65.86 -32.09 36.89
N ALA A 132 66.53 -33.19 36.54
CA ALA A 132 67.95 -33.50 36.36
C ALA A 132 68.08 -34.68 35.38
#